data_AF-A0A968YA50-F1
#
_entry.id   AF-A0A968YA50-F1
#
_cell.length_a   1.000
_cell.length_b   1.000
_cell.length_c   1.000
_cell.angle_alpha   90.00
_cell.angle_beta   90.00
_cell.angle_gamma   90.00
#
_symmetry.space_group_name_H-M   'P 1'
#
loop_
_entity.id
_entity.type
_entity.pdbx_description
1 polymer ?
#
loop_
_entity_poly.entity_id
_entity_poly.type
_entity_poly.pdbx_seq_one_letter_code
_entity_poly.pdbx_strand_id
1 'polypeptide(L)'
;MSTASPKESRELEAVVDVEVVSDREYQQTLAQHRQTAEQDKRARSRAQQILQRYENGFTPNLVQDIRLSAFDSLTVSRAILQLLRLSLAEDHNCAVGEQRFTYLREPNRAIAQHCGQILYHLGGIRLMHHVLEWLIPAFDQANLSQAWQGIGNWPVSVIRPKARGQSD
;
A
#
# COMPACT_ATOMS: atom_id res chain seq x y z
N MET A 1 -17.79 -14.33 -62.60
CA MET A 1 -16.42 -13.88 -62.91
C MET A 1 -16.23 -12.50 -62.29
N SER A 2 -15.17 -12.36 -61.48
CA SER A 2 -14.57 -11.18 -60.84
C SER A 2 -15.31 -9.85 -60.74
N THR A 3 -15.52 -9.38 -59.51
CA THR A 3 -15.04 -8.05 -59.11
C THR A 3 -14.34 -8.17 -57.75
N ALA A 4 -13.10 -7.72 -57.71
CA ALA A 4 -12.20 -7.76 -56.56
C ALA A 4 -12.49 -6.57 -55.62
N SER A 5 -12.30 -6.79 -54.32
CA SER A 5 -12.10 -5.71 -53.34
C SER A 5 -10.94 -6.13 -52.44
N PRO A 6 -9.76 -5.50 -52.53
CA PRO A 6 -8.73 -5.68 -51.53
C PRO A 6 -9.09 -4.81 -50.33
N LYS A 7 -9.48 -5.44 -49.22
CA LYS A 7 -9.41 -4.78 -47.92
C LYS A 7 -7.94 -4.72 -47.54
N GLU A 8 -7.36 -3.52 -47.66
CA GLU A 8 -6.05 -3.19 -47.11
C GLU A 8 -6.03 -3.53 -45.62
N SER A 9 -5.25 -4.55 -45.27
CA SER A 9 -4.82 -4.81 -43.91
C SER A 9 -3.86 -3.70 -43.50
N ARG A 10 -4.35 -2.68 -42.79
CA ARG A 10 -3.49 -1.77 -42.03
C ARG A 10 -2.94 -2.54 -40.83
N GLU A 11 -1.78 -3.16 -41.00
CA GLU A 11 -0.93 -3.57 -39.88
C GLU A 11 -0.46 -2.29 -39.17
N LEU A 12 -1.01 -2.05 -37.99
CA LEU A 12 -0.46 -1.08 -37.04
C LEU A 12 0.88 -1.66 -36.58
N GLU A 13 1.97 -1.29 -37.25
CA GLU A 13 3.31 -1.46 -36.72
C GLU A 13 3.38 -0.69 -35.40
N ALA A 14 3.25 -1.43 -34.30
CA ALA A 14 3.52 -0.91 -32.97
C ALA A 14 5.00 -0.55 -32.95
N VAL A 15 5.30 0.75 -33.06
CA VAL A 15 6.63 1.29 -32.83
C VAL A 15 7.03 0.92 -31.40
N VAL A 16 7.91 -0.07 -31.28
CA VAL A 16 8.50 -0.44 -30.00
C VAL A 16 9.59 0.58 -29.73
N ASP A 17 9.30 1.57 -28.89
CA ASP A 17 10.32 2.45 -28.34
C ASP A 17 11.26 1.61 -27.46
N VAL A 18 12.47 1.38 -27.96
CA VAL A 18 13.53 0.68 -27.23
C VAL A 18 14.36 1.73 -26.48
N GLU A 19 14.08 1.89 -25.19
CA GLU A 19 14.88 2.73 -24.30
C GLU A 19 16.18 2.00 -23.90
N VAL A 20 17.32 2.47 -24.40
CA VAL A 20 18.64 1.93 -24.05
C VAL A 20 19.14 2.60 -22.77
N VAL A 21 19.02 1.89 -21.65
CA VAL A 21 19.48 2.35 -20.34
C VAL A 21 20.99 2.11 -20.21
N SER A 22 21.74 3.08 -19.69
CA SER A 22 23.18 2.89 -19.45
C SER A 22 23.44 1.86 -18.34
N ASP A 23 24.57 1.17 -18.39
CA ASP A 23 24.97 0.20 -17.34
C ASP A 23 24.93 0.82 -15.93
N ARG A 24 25.27 2.11 -15.82
CA ARG A 24 25.24 2.86 -14.56
C ARG A 24 23.81 3.05 -14.04
N GLU A 25 22.87 3.40 -14.91
CA GLU A 25 21.45 3.56 -14.56
C GLU A 25 20.81 2.21 -14.22
N TYR A 26 21.18 1.15 -14.94
CA TYR A 26 20.76 -0.21 -14.64
C TYR A 26 21.23 -0.65 -13.24
N GLN A 27 22.52 -0.45 -12.92
CA GLN A 27 23.06 -0.77 -11.60
C GLN A 27 22.41 0.03 -10.47
N GLN A 28 22.13 1.32 -10.70
CA GLN A 28 21.41 2.15 -9.73
C GLN A 28 19.99 1.66 -9.49
N THR A 29 19.27 1.31 -10.56
CA THR A 29 17.91 0.76 -10.48
C THR A 29 17.90 -0.55 -9.71
N LEU A 30 18.85 -1.42 -10.00
CA LEU A 30 18.98 -2.72 -9.34
C LEU A 30 19.34 -2.59 -7.85
N ALA A 31 20.20 -1.63 -7.49
CA ALA A 31 20.50 -1.30 -6.10
C ALA A 31 19.25 -0.79 -5.35
N GLN A 32 18.45 0.07 -5.98
CA GLN A 32 17.19 0.57 -5.41
C GLN A 32 16.16 -0.54 -5.21
N HIS A 33 16.01 -1.46 -6.17
CA HIS A 33 15.13 -2.62 -6.03
C HIS A 33 15.56 -3.51 -4.87
N ARG A 34 16.86 -3.78 -4.71
CA ARG A 34 17.39 -4.57 -3.58
C ARG A 34 17.10 -3.90 -2.25
N GLN A 35 17.32 -2.58 -2.16
CA GLN A 35 17.04 -1.82 -0.93
C GLN A 35 15.55 -1.85 -0.58
N THR A 36 14.68 -1.68 -1.57
CA THR A 36 13.22 -1.72 -1.38
C THR A 36 12.77 -3.10 -0.91
N ALA A 37 13.24 -4.17 -1.56
CA ALA A 37 12.92 -5.54 -1.17
C ALA A 37 13.35 -5.87 0.27
N GLU A 38 14.50 -5.37 0.72
CA GLU A 38 14.98 -5.54 2.09
C GLU A 38 14.12 -4.75 3.10
N GLN A 39 13.70 -3.53 2.75
CA GLN A 39 12.76 -2.76 3.57
C GLN A 39 11.41 -3.47 3.70
N ASP A 40 10.90 -4.00 2.60
CA ASP A 40 9.63 -4.73 2.57
C ASP A 40 9.69 -6.00 3.42
N LYS A 41 10.80 -6.75 3.33
CA LYS A 41 11.05 -7.93 4.15
C LYS A 41 11.04 -7.59 5.64
N ARG A 42 11.70 -6.50 6.04
CA ARG A 42 11.71 -6.03 7.44
C ARG A 42 10.32 -5.59 7.89
N ALA A 43 9.58 -4.88 7.05
CA ALA A 43 8.22 -4.46 7.35
C ALA A 43 7.28 -5.65 7.58
N ARG A 44 7.35 -6.67 6.72
CA ARG A 44 6.60 -7.93 6.89
C ARG A 44 6.98 -8.65 8.19
N SER A 45 8.29 -8.80 8.45
CA SER A 45 8.77 -9.46 9.67
C SER A 45 8.27 -8.74 10.93
N ARG A 46 8.29 -7.41 10.94
CA ARG A 46 7.74 -6.59 12.03
C ARG A 46 6.23 -6.81 12.20
N ALA A 47 5.46 -6.76 11.12
CA ALA A 47 4.02 -6.99 11.17
C ALA A 47 3.68 -8.38 11.73
N GLN A 48 4.42 -9.42 11.30
CA GLN A 48 4.27 -10.79 11.80
C GLN A 48 4.56 -10.88 13.29
N GLN A 49 5.66 -10.26 13.77
CA GLN A 49 6.00 -10.25 15.19
C GLN A 49 4.91 -9.56 16.03
N ILE A 50 4.34 -8.46 15.54
CA ILE A 50 3.25 -7.75 16.23
C ILE A 50 2.01 -8.66 16.33
N LEU A 51 1.61 -9.31 15.24
CA LEU A 51 0.46 -10.22 15.22
C LEU A 51 0.66 -11.45 16.10
N GLN A 52 1.86 -12.05 16.07
CA GLN A 52 2.17 -13.22 16.90
C GLN A 52 2.08 -12.89 18.39
N ARG A 53 2.55 -11.71 18.81
CA ARG A 53 2.40 -11.25 20.20
C ARG A 53 0.92 -11.09 20.57
N TYR A 54 0.12 -10.55 19.65
CA TYR A 54 -1.32 -10.42 19.84
C TYR A 54 -2.04 -11.76 20.00
N GLU A 55 -1.70 -12.74 19.17
CA GLU A 55 -2.28 -14.09 19.23
C GLU A 55 -1.90 -14.83 20.52
N ASN A 56 -0.72 -14.53 21.09
CA ASN A 56 -0.29 -15.03 22.40
C ASN A 56 -0.95 -14.30 23.59
N GLY A 57 -2.01 -13.52 23.36
CA GLY A 57 -2.80 -12.86 24.40
C GLY A 57 -2.28 -11.50 24.86
N PHE A 58 -1.21 -10.98 24.25
CA PHE A 58 -0.69 -9.65 24.55
C PHE A 58 -1.25 -8.63 23.58
N THR A 59 -2.15 -7.73 24.01
CA THR A 59 -2.57 -6.61 23.15
C THR A 59 -1.54 -5.48 23.27
N PRO A 60 -0.65 -5.27 22.27
CA PRO A 60 0.31 -4.19 22.34
C PRO A 60 -0.40 -2.85 22.26
N ASN A 61 0.04 -1.87 23.05
CA ASN A 61 -0.29 -0.49 22.76
C ASN A 61 0.56 -0.02 21.57
N LEU A 62 -0.02 -0.03 20.38
CA LEU A 62 0.67 0.31 19.13
C LEU A 62 0.79 1.82 18.91
N VAL A 63 0.02 2.62 19.66
CA VAL A 63 0.01 4.08 19.54
C VAL A 63 0.09 4.71 20.93
N GLN A 64 1.20 5.39 21.20
CA GLN A 64 1.38 6.15 22.42
C GLN A 64 0.96 7.60 22.19
N ASP A 65 -0.35 7.85 22.11
CA ASP A 65 -0.91 9.21 22.09
C ASP A 65 -1.49 9.53 23.47
N ILE A 66 -0.95 10.56 24.12
CA ILE A 66 -1.35 11.02 25.45
C ILE A 66 -2.82 11.47 25.54
N ARG A 67 -3.46 11.72 24.38
CA ARG A 67 -4.85 12.16 24.29
C ARG A 67 -5.84 11.01 24.27
N LEU A 68 -5.37 9.78 24.01
CA LEU A 68 -6.21 8.60 23.98
C LEU A 68 -6.36 8.04 25.39
N SER A 69 -7.58 7.66 25.77
CA SER A 69 -7.77 6.84 26.96
C SER A 69 -7.17 5.44 26.74
N ALA A 70 -6.91 4.71 27.81
CA ALA A 70 -6.41 3.33 27.70
C ALA A 70 -7.34 2.44 26.86
N PHE A 71 -8.65 2.65 26.94
CA PHE A 71 -9.64 1.92 26.14
C PHE A 71 -9.56 2.29 24.66
N ASP A 72 -9.41 3.57 24.35
CA ASP A 72 -9.27 4.04 22.97
C ASP A 72 -7.95 3.55 22.35
N SER A 73 -6.86 3.55 23.11
CA SER A 73 -5.57 2.98 22.67
C SER A 73 -5.69 1.50 22.31
N LEU A 74 -6.45 0.71 23.07
CA LEU A 74 -6.71 -0.69 22.75
C LEU A 74 -7.57 -0.84 21.49
N THR A 75 -8.58 0.01 21.32
CA THR A 75 -9.46 0.03 20.15
C THR A 75 -8.68 0.38 18.88
N VAL A 76 -7.84 1.41 18.95
CA VAL A 76 -6.89 1.80 17.89
C VAL A 76 -5.94 0.65 17.57
N SER A 77 -5.36 0.01 18.59
CA SER A 77 -4.45 -1.11 18.39
C SER A 77 -5.12 -2.29 17.69
N ARG A 78 -6.38 -2.62 18.04
CA ARG A 78 -7.17 -3.65 17.34
C ARG A 78 -7.43 -3.30 15.88
N ALA A 79 -7.75 -2.06 15.57
CA ALA A 79 -7.93 -1.60 14.18
C ALA A 79 -6.63 -1.74 13.38
N ILE A 80 -5.49 -1.34 13.95
CA ILE A 80 -4.16 -1.51 13.32
C ILE A 80 -3.86 -2.99 13.08
N LEU A 81 -4.10 -3.85 14.06
CA LEU A 81 -3.87 -5.29 13.93
C LEU A 81 -4.71 -5.91 12.81
N GLN A 82 -5.96 -5.45 12.63
CA GLN A 82 -6.78 -5.88 11.49
C GLN A 82 -6.15 -5.46 10.16
N LEU A 83 -5.69 -4.22 10.03
CA LEU A 83 -5.01 -3.76 8.81
C LEU A 83 -3.75 -4.59 8.51
N LEU A 84 -2.92 -4.85 9.51
CA LEU A 84 -1.72 -5.70 9.37
C LEU A 84 -2.05 -7.14 8.98
N ARG A 85 -3.17 -7.69 9.46
CA ARG A 85 -3.66 -9.02 9.03
C ARG A 85 -4.03 -9.04 7.56
N LEU A 86 -4.74 -8.02 7.08
CA LEU A 86 -5.10 -7.91 5.67
C LEU A 86 -3.84 -7.82 4.80
N SER A 87 -2.88 -6.96 5.20
CA SER A 87 -1.56 -6.85 4.56
C SER A 87 -0.89 -8.22 4.42
N LEU A 88 -0.68 -8.95 5.52
CA LEU A 88 0.03 -10.22 5.48
C LEU A 88 -0.77 -11.35 4.80
N ALA A 89 -2.10 -11.32 4.84
CA ALA A 89 -2.92 -12.27 4.09
C ALA A 89 -2.68 -12.15 2.59
N GLU A 90 -2.51 -10.92 2.07
CA GLU A 90 -2.27 -10.69 0.65
C GLU A 90 -0.92 -11.25 0.17
N ASP A 91 0.07 -11.45 1.06
CA ASP A 91 1.33 -12.12 0.70
C ASP A 91 1.09 -13.56 0.21
N HIS A 92 -0.01 -14.21 0.61
CA HIS A 92 -0.38 -15.56 0.15
C HIS A 92 -1.13 -15.54 -1.19
N ASN A 93 -1.73 -14.40 -1.54
CA ASN A 93 -2.58 -14.25 -2.72
C ASN A 93 -1.83 -13.67 -3.93
N CYS A 94 -0.73 -12.93 -3.70
CA CYS A 94 0.02 -12.28 -4.78
C CYS A 94 1.17 -13.17 -5.27
N ALA A 95 1.16 -13.46 -6.57
CA ALA A 95 2.34 -14.00 -7.25
C ALA A 95 3.46 -12.94 -7.31
N VAL A 96 4.71 -13.40 -7.43
CA VAL A 96 5.88 -12.51 -7.59
C VAL A 96 5.68 -11.64 -8.84
N GLY A 97 5.60 -10.33 -8.65
CA GLY A 97 5.47 -9.35 -9.74
C GLY A 97 4.06 -8.76 -9.94
N GLU A 98 3.04 -9.26 -9.24
CA GLU A 98 1.70 -8.66 -9.28
C GLU A 98 1.58 -7.46 -8.33
N GLN A 99 0.80 -6.46 -8.77
CA GLN A 99 0.48 -5.30 -7.94
C GLN A 99 -0.50 -5.71 -6.83
N ARG A 100 -0.16 -5.37 -5.59
CA ARG A 100 -0.97 -5.70 -4.42
C ARG A 100 -2.20 -4.79 -4.34
N PHE A 101 -3.37 -5.39 -4.13
CA PHE A 101 -4.62 -4.67 -3.95
C PHE A 101 -5.27 -4.98 -2.59
N THR A 102 -4.43 -5.16 -1.57
CA THR A 102 -4.74 -5.59 -0.20
C THR A 102 -6.07 -5.05 0.35
N TYR A 103 -6.23 -3.73 0.40
CA TYR A 103 -7.33 -2.99 1.02
C TYR A 103 -8.39 -2.49 0.03
N LEU A 104 -8.21 -2.71 -1.27
CA LEU A 104 -9.18 -2.31 -2.30
C LEU A 104 -10.02 -3.48 -2.81
N ARG A 105 -9.56 -4.73 -2.61
CA ARG A 105 -10.36 -5.93 -2.87
C ARG A 105 -11.51 -6.02 -1.86
N GLU A 106 -12.68 -6.45 -2.32
CA GLU A 106 -13.76 -6.85 -1.40
C GLU A 106 -13.47 -8.26 -0.86
N PRO A 107 -13.70 -8.53 0.44
CA PRO A 107 -14.34 -7.68 1.46
C PRO A 107 -13.38 -6.76 2.24
N ASN A 108 -12.09 -6.77 1.92
CA ASN A 108 -11.05 -6.06 2.68
C ASN A 108 -11.26 -4.55 2.69
N ARG A 109 -11.86 -3.98 1.65
CA ARG A 109 -12.19 -2.56 1.57
C ARG A 109 -13.13 -2.11 2.68
N ALA A 110 -14.19 -2.84 2.94
CA ALA A 110 -15.13 -2.52 4.02
C ALA A 110 -14.42 -2.53 5.40
N ILE A 111 -13.55 -3.52 5.63
CA ILE A 111 -12.76 -3.63 6.86
C ILE A 111 -11.78 -2.46 6.98
N ALA A 112 -11.05 -2.14 5.91
CA ALA A 112 -10.10 -1.04 5.88
C ALA A 112 -10.80 0.31 6.14
N GLN A 113 -11.96 0.54 5.53
CA GLN A 113 -12.77 1.73 5.76
C GLN A 113 -13.27 1.81 7.20
N HIS A 114 -13.76 0.72 7.76
CA HIS A 114 -14.20 0.68 9.15
C HIS A 114 -13.04 1.00 10.12
N CYS A 115 -11.86 0.43 9.88
CA CYS A 115 -10.66 0.76 10.64
C CYS A 115 -10.31 2.25 10.52
N GLY A 116 -10.38 2.81 9.30
CA GLY A 116 -10.14 4.24 9.08
C GLY A 116 -11.11 5.14 9.84
N GLN A 117 -12.40 4.78 9.89
CA GLN A 117 -13.42 5.50 10.65
C GLN A 117 -13.13 5.49 12.16
N ILE A 118 -12.73 4.35 12.72
CA ILE A 118 -12.32 4.24 14.13
C ILE A 118 -11.14 5.17 14.43
N LEU A 119 -10.09 5.11 13.60
CA LEU A 119 -8.89 5.93 13.77
C LEU A 119 -9.22 7.42 13.66
N TYR A 120 -10.06 7.80 12.70
CA TYR A 120 -10.52 9.17 12.55
C TYR A 120 -11.32 9.65 13.76
N HIS A 121 -12.25 8.83 14.27
CA HIS A 121 -13.09 9.21 15.40
C HIS A 121 -12.27 9.44 16.68
N LEU A 122 -11.25 8.62 16.92
CA LEU A 122 -10.48 8.65 18.17
C LEU A 122 -9.30 9.63 18.14
N GLY A 123 -8.65 9.82 16.99
CA GLY A 123 -7.44 10.65 16.90
C GLY A 123 -7.37 11.56 15.66
N GLY A 124 -8.44 11.60 14.86
CA GLY A 124 -8.53 12.38 13.65
C GLY A 124 -7.55 11.94 12.56
N ILE A 125 -7.37 12.83 11.58
CA ILE A 125 -6.47 12.64 10.43
C ILE A 125 -5.01 12.43 10.89
N ARG A 126 -4.60 13.06 12.00
CA ARG A 126 -3.25 12.91 12.55
C ARG A 126 -2.94 11.46 12.94
N LEU A 127 -3.90 10.79 13.58
CA LEU A 127 -3.74 9.39 13.94
C LEU A 127 -3.72 8.49 12.71
N MET A 128 -4.59 8.73 11.74
CA MET A 128 -4.60 8.00 10.47
C MET A 128 -3.25 8.13 9.74
N HIS A 129 -2.68 9.34 9.63
CA HIS A 129 -1.35 9.56 9.05
C HIS A 129 -0.27 8.80 9.81
N HIS A 130 -0.28 8.89 11.15
CA HIS A 130 0.70 8.19 11.97
C HIS A 130 0.65 6.67 11.71
N VAL A 131 -0.55 6.08 11.70
CA VAL A 131 -0.72 4.65 11.40
C VAL A 131 -0.22 4.32 10.00
N LEU A 132 -0.60 5.11 8.99
CA LEU A 132 -0.19 4.88 7.61
C LEU A 132 1.33 4.89 7.44
N GLU A 133 2.01 5.90 7.99
CA GLU A 133 3.45 6.09 7.77
C GLU A 133 4.32 5.17 8.63
N TRP A 134 3.92 4.88 9.86
CA TRP A 134 4.78 4.21 10.85
C TRP A 134 4.52 2.72 11.03
N LEU A 135 3.29 2.28 10.75
CA LEU A 135 2.84 0.93 11.07
C LEU A 135 2.48 0.14 9.82
N ILE A 136 1.95 0.80 8.78
CA ILE A 136 1.60 0.15 7.53
C ILE A 136 2.84 0.08 6.62
N PRO A 137 3.18 -1.11 6.08
CA PRO A 137 4.31 -1.25 5.16
C PRO A 137 4.19 -0.33 3.94
N ALA A 138 5.31 0.26 3.50
CA ALA A 138 5.33 1.27 2.42
C ALA A 138 4.62 0.83 1.14
N PHE A 139 4.79 -0.43 0.73
CA PHE A 139 4.15 -1.01 -0.45
C PHE A 139 2.61 -1.08 -0.38
N ASP A 140 2.05 -0.97 0.82
CA ASP A 140 0.61 -1.07 1.10
C ASP A 140 -0.02 0.30 1.41
N GLN A 141 0.79 1.34 1.62
CA GLN A 141 0.34 2.67 2.03
C GLN A 141 -0.54 3.34 0.97
N ALA A 142 -0.15 3.31 -0.30
CA ALA A 142 -0.94 3.92 -1.38
C ALA A 142 -2.33 3.26 -1.49
N ASN A 143 -2.35 1.94 -1.38
CA ASN A 143 -3.57 1.14 -1.43
C ASN A 143 -4.51 1.45 -0.25
N LEU A 144 -3.96 1.54 0.97
CA LEU A 144 -4.73 1.90 2.16
C LEU A 144 -5.22 3.35 2.14
N SER A 145 -4.37 4.28 1.69
CA SER A 145 -4.73 5.70 1.55
C SER A 145 -5.91 5.87 0.58
N GLN A 146 -5.94 5.09 -0.51
CA GLN A 146 -7.07 5.06 -1.42
C GLN A 146 -8.32 4.47 -0.76
N ALA A 147 -8.20 3.40 0.04
CA ALA A 147 -9.32 2.83 0.77
C ALA A 147 -9.96 3.82 1.76
N TRP A 148 -9.17 4.73 2.33
CA TRP A 148 -9.60 5.77 3.27
C TRP A 148 -10.12 7.06 2.65
N GLN A 149 -10.17 7.15 1.32
CA GLN A 149 -10.79 8.31 0.65
C GLN A 149 -12.24 8.48 1.11
N GLY A 150 -12.60 9.72 1.49
CA GLY A 150 -13.92 10.08 1.98
C GLY A 150 -14.12 9.91 3.50
N ILE A 151 -13.12 9.44 4.24
CA ILE A 151 -13.17 9.40 5.71
C ILE A 151 -12.70 10.74 6.27
N GLY A 152 -13.63 11.56 6.76
CA GLY A 152 -13.34 12.91 7.22
C GLY A 152 -12.78 13.79 6.09
N ASN A 153 -11.81 14.67 6.41
CA ASN A 153 -11.11 15.49 5.41
C ASN A 153 -9.83 14.80 4.88
N TRP A 154 -9.81 13.46 4.81
CA TRP A 154 -8.65 12.73 4.31
C TRP A 154 -8.31 13.16 2.88
N PRO A 155 -7.08 13.62 2.61
CA PRO A 155 -6.74 14.22 1.33
C PRO A 155 -6.84 13.19 0.20
N VAL A 156 -7.47 13.60 -0.90
CA VAL A 156 -7.54 12.80 -2.13
C VAL A 156 -6.15 12.68 -2.81
N SER A 157 -5.17 13.45 -2.35
CA SER A 157 -3.86 13.62 -2.97
C SER A 157 -2.74 12.86 -2.26
N VAL A 158 -2.70 11.53 -2.37
CA VAL A 158 -1.46 10.75 -2.21
C VAL A 158 -1.43 9.61 -3.24
N ILE A 159 -1.60 9.96 -4.52
CA ILE A 159 -1.30 9.04 -5.63
C ILE A 159 -0.52 9.83 -6.68
N ARG A 160 0.72 10.20 -6.36
CA ARG A 160 1.78 10.24 -7.37
C ARG A 160 3.05 9.71 -6.71
N PRO A 161 3.70 8.65 -7.25
CA PRO A 161 5.11 8.48 -6.99
C PRO A 161 5.79 9.81 -7.36
N LYS A 162 6.66 10.34 -6.51
CA LYS A 162 7.52 11.47 -6.89
C LYS A 162 8.25 11.06 -8.18
N ALA A 163 7.80 11.60 -9.31
CA ALA A 163 8.62 11.61 -10.51
C ALA A 163 9.88 12.38 -10.14
N ARG A 164 11.04 11.75 -10.38
CA ARG A 164 12.34 12.40 -10.16
C ARG A 164 12.40 13.69 -10.96
N GLY A 165 12.94 14.75 -10.37
CA GLY A 165 13.48 15.88 -11.13
C GLY A 165 12.65 17.16 -11.16
N GLN A 166 12.17 17.63 -10.01
CA GLN A 166 11.94 19.08 -9.85
C GLN A 166 12.80 19.56 -8.69
N SER A 167 13.96 20.10 -9.06
CA SER A 167 14.75 21.00 -8.23
C SER A 167 14.09 22.37 -8.32
N ASP A 168 13.87 23.00 -7.18
CA ASP A 168 13.77 24.47 -7.12
C ASP A 168 15.13 25.09 -7.47
#